data_AF-A0A1H7S8E9-F1
#
_entry.id   AF-A0A1H7S8E9-F1
#
_cell.length_a   1.000
_cell.length_b   1.000
_cell.length_c   1.000
_cell.angle_alpha   90.00
_cell.angle_beta   90.00
_cell.angle_gamma   90.00
#
_symmetry.space_group_name_H-M   'P 1'
#
loop_
_entity.id
_entity.type
_entity.pdbx_description
1 polymer ?
#
loop_
_entity_poly.entity_id
_entity_poly.type
_entity_poly.pdbx_seq_one_letter_code
_entity_poly.pdbx_strand_id
1 'polypeptide(L)'
;MTTTSDQTDHYVLVVPDRDAAEELSARLTAAHPTLPEPELHREALAGEDDAEDAQWLVVLDPPLPITLSVADLHDLAAEFDGWLEDF
;
A
#
# COMPACT_ATOMS: atom_id res chain seq x y z
N MET A 1 -24.55 -19.84 -1.65
CA MET A 1 -23.53 -19.37 -2.60
C MET A 1 -22.75 -18.29 -1.89
N THR A 2 -21.45 -18.52 -1.75
CA THR A 2 -20.48 -17.84 -0.91
C THR A 2 -20.37 -16.35 -1.21
N THR A 3 -20.55 -15.51 -0.18
CA THR A 3 -19.93 -14.19 -0.13
C THR A 3 -19.08 -14.19 1.14
N THR A 4 -17.85 -14.64 0.96
CA THR A 4 -16.78 -14.46 1.92
C THR A 4 -16.48 -12.96 1.96
N SER A 5 -17.21 -12.21 2.77
CA SER A 5 -16.75 -10.90 3.24
C SER A 5 -15.78 -11.18 4.38
N ASP A 6 -14.62 -11.71 4.02
CA ASP A 6 -13.41 -11.51 4.80
C ASP A 6 -13.05 -10.04 4.53
N GLN A 7 -13.74 -9.13 5.23
CA GLN A 7 -13.38 -7.72 5.21
C GLN A 7 -12.17 -7.61 6.13
N THR A 8 -11.05 -8.11 5.62
CA THR A 8 -9.75 -7.98 6.22
C THR A 8 -9.41 -6.50 6.08
N ASP A 9 -9.53 -5.76 7.18
CA ASP A 9 -9.32 -4.30 7.31
C ASP A 9 -7.86 -3.94 6.98
N HIS A 10 -7.47 -4.07 5.71
CA HIS A 10 -6.11 -3.89 5.22
C HIS A 10 -6.01 -2.51 4.60
N TYR A 11 -4.89 -1.86 4.86
CA TYR A 11 -4.61 -0.55 4.28
C TYR A 11 -3.79 -0.73 3.01
N VAL A 12 -4.27 -0.18 1.90
CA VAL A 12 -3.59 -0.32 0.60
C VAL A 12 -3.11 1.03 0.14
N LEU A 13 -1.79 1.22 0.05
CA LEU A 13 -1.20 2.45 -0.48
C LEU A 13 -0.85 2.21 -1.94
N VAL A 14 -1.48 2.96 -2.84
CA VAL A 14 -1.25 2.89 -4.28
C VAL A 14 -0.20 3.94 -4.66
N VAL A 15 0.83 3.55 -5.39
CA VAL A 15 1.92 4.41 -5.84
C VAL A 15 2.21 4.18 -7.33
N PRO A 16 2.75 5.19 -8.05
CA PRO A 16 2.89 5.13 -9.50
C PRO A 16 3.95 4.13 -9.97
N ASP A 17 4.99 3.90 -9.17
CA ASP A 17 6.17 3.14 -9.58
C ASP A 17 6.65 2.17 -8.49
N ARG A 18 7.42 1.17 -8.92
CA ARG A 18 8.03 0.19 -8.02
C ARG A 18 8.98 0.83 -7.01
N ASP A 19 9.78 1.78 -7.47
CA ASP A 19 10.78 2.45 -6.64
C ASP A 19 10.11 3.20 -5.49
N ALA A 20 8.99 3.88 -5.78
CA ALA A 20 8.15 4.50 -4.76
C ALA A 20 7.57 3.48 -3.78
N ALA A 21 7.12 2.31 -4.26
CA ALA A 21 6.58 1.25 -3.40
C ALA A 21 7.65 0.67 -2.45
N GLU A 22 8.85 0.39 -2.98
CA GLU A 22 9.97 -0.12 -2.20
C GLU A 22 10.48 0.91 -1.20
N GLU A 23 10.60 2.18 -1.59
CA GLU A 23 11.03 3.26 -0.70
C GLU A 23 10.00 3.55 0.41
N LEU A 24 8.71 3.59 0.07
CA LEU A 24 7.63 3.77 1.03
C LEU A 24 7.61 2.63 2.05
N SER A 25 7.70 1.37 1.59
CA SER A 25 7.77 0.19 2.46
C SER A 25 8.99 0.22 3.39
N ALA A 26 10.16 0.58 2.87
CA ALA A 26 11.37 0.76 3.66
C ALA A 26 11.23 1.87 4.70
N ARG A 27 10.58 2.99 4.35
CA ARG A 27 10.33 4.11 5.25
C ARG A 27 9.36 3.75 6.37
N LEU A 28 8.30 2.99 6.06
CA LEU A 28 7.37 2.48 7.06
C LEU A 28 8.05 1.54 8.05
N THR A 29 8.79 0.55 7.57
CA THR A 29 9.50 -0.41 8.45
C THR A 29 10.64 0.26 9.23
N ALA A 30 11.32 1.26 8.67
CA ALA A 30 12.33 2.04 9.38
C ALA A 30 11.73 2.93 10.49
N ALA A 31 10.59 3.57 10.23
CA ALA A 31 9.88 4.38 11.22
C ALA A 31 9.16 3.51 12.26
N HIS A 32 8.68 2.34 11.86
CA HIS A 32 7.89 1.41 12.66
C HIS A 32 8.44 -0.03 12.55
N PRO A 33 9.54 -0.35 13.27
CA PRO A 33 10.16 -1.68 13.21
C PRO A 33 9.28 -2.80 13.80
N THR A 34 8.17 -2.44 14.45
CA THR A 34 7.17 -3.38 14.96
C THR A 34 6.08 -3.72 13.93
N LEU A 35 6.01 -2.97 12.83
CA LEU A 35 5.09 -3.24 11.73
C LEU A 35 5.57 -4.47 10.95
N PRO A 36 4.68 -5.37 10.52
CA PRO A 36 5.05 -6.42 9.57
C PRO A 36 5.59 -5.79 8.28
N GLU A 37 6.42 -6.54 7.56
CA GLU A 37 6.93 -6.10 6.25
C GLU A 37 5.74 -5.98 5.28
N PRO A 38 5.51 -4.80 4.67
CA PRO A 38 4.38 -4.58 3.75
C PRO A 38 4.48 -5.47 2.51
N GLU A 39 3.34 -6.00 2.05
CA GLU A 39 3.29 -6.77 0.81
C GLU A 39 3.23 -5.84 -0.40
N LEU A 40 4.10 -6.06 -1.39
CA LEU A 40 4.15 -5.28 -2.62
C LEU A 40 3.47 -6.04 -3.76
N HIS A 41 2.39 -5.51 -4.30
CA HIS A 41 1.69 -6.07 -5.45
C HIS A 41 1.79 -5.14 -6.66
N ARG A 42 2.07 -5.71 -7.82
CA ARG A 42 2.00 -4.98 -9.10
C ARG A 42 0.62 -5.18 -9.70
N GLU A 43 -0.05 -4.09 -10.06
CA GLU A 43 -1.30 -4.11 -10.81
C GLU A 43 -1.12 -3.45 -12.17
N ALA A 44 -1.53 -4.16 -13.23
CA ALA A 44 -1.56 -3.60 -14.58
C ALA A 44 -2.84 -2.78 -14.76
N LEU A 45 -2.69 -1.52 -15.20
CA LEU A 45 -3.83 -0.68 -15.51
C LEU A 45 -4.54 -1.22 -16.77
N ALA A 46 -5.86 -1.23 -16.75
CA ALA A 46 -6.66 -1.82 -17.83
C ALA A 46 -6.61 -0.96 -19.10
N GLY A 47 -5.61 -1.19 -19.95
CA GLY A 47 -5.46 -0.48 -21.22
C GLY A 47 -4.02 -0.42 -21.69
N GLU A 48 -3.62 -1.46 -22.42
CA GLU A 48 -2.33 -1.64 -23.10
C GLU A 48 -1.21 -2.20 -22.21
N ASP A 49 -0.91 -3.48 -22.47
CA ASP A 49 0.11 -4.33 -21.85
C ASP A 49 1.54 -3.88 -22.22
N ASP A 50 1.83 -2.57 -22.13
CA ASP A 50 3.21 -2.08 -22.18
C ASP A 50 3.73 -2.03 -20.74
N ALA A 51 4.97 -2.48 -20.53
CA ALA A 51 5.55 -2.65 -19.20
C ALA A 51 5.69 -1.33 -18.41
N GLU A 52 5.31 -0.21 -19.03
CA GLU A 52 5.46 1.16 -18.60
C GLU A 52 4.25 1.70 -17.82
N ASP A 53 3.05 1.10 -17.92
CA ASP A 53 1.83 1.59 -17.25
C ASP A 53 1.31 0.55 -16.22
N ALA A 54 1.99 0.49 -15.07
CA ALA A 54 1.60 -0.37 -13.95
C ALA A 54 1.69 0.38 -12.64
N GLN A 55 0.66 0.27 -11.82
CA GLN A 55 0.67 0.78 -10.45
C GLN A 55 1.19 -0.27 -9.48
N TRP A 56 1.73 0.19 -8.36
CA TRP A 56 2.18 -0.68 -7.28
C TRP A 56 1.34 -0.44 -6.04
N LEU A 57 0.92 -1.52 -5.41
CA LEU A 57 0.18 -1.54 -4.16
C LEU A 57 1.12 -1.94 -3.03
N VAL A 58 1.05 -1.20 -1.94
CA VAL A 58 1.69 -1.54 -0.67
C VAL A 58 0.57 -1.90 0.31
N VAL A 59 0.43 -3.19 0.61
CA VAL A 59 -0.60 -3.71 1.49
C VAL A 59 -0.05 -3.83 2.90
N LEU A 60 -0.81 -3.27 3.84
CA LEU A 60 -0.51 -3.28 5.27
C LEU A 60 -1.57 -4.04 6.02
N ASP A 61 -1.15 -5.17 6.60
CA ASP A 61 -1.96 -5.97 7.50
C ASP A 61 -2.09 -5.32 8.89
N PRO A 62 -3.30 -5.28 9.47
CA PRO A 62 -3.49 -4.90 10.86
C PRO A 62 -2.90 -5.97 11.80
N PRO A 63 -2.57 -5.60 13.06
CA PRO A 63 -2.80 -4.30 13.67
C PRO A 63 -1.69 -3.28 13.36
N LEU A 64 -2.10 -2.07 12.99
CA LEU A 64 -1.17 -0.94 12.88
C LEU A 64 -0.64 -0.53 14.27
N PRO A 65 0.62 -0.07 14.36
CA PRO A 65 1.17 0.46 15.59
C PRO A 65 0.41 1.73 16.02
N ILE A 66 0.32 1.96 17.34
CA ILE A 66 -0.39 3.13 17.90
C ILE A 66 0.15 4.49 17.45
N THR A 67 1.35 4.50 16.88
CA THR A 67 2.03 5.70 16.37
C THR A 67 1.74 5.96 14.89
N LEU A 68 0.99 5.08 14.22
CA LEU A 68 0.66 5.17 12.81
C LEU A 68 -0.86 5.24 12.65
N SER A 69 -1.34 6.39 12.19
CA SER A 69 -2.76 6.63 11.93
C SER A 69 -3.05 6.50 10.44
N VAL A 70 -4.31 6.29 10.09
CA VAL A 70 -4.78 6.31 8.70
C VAL A 70 -4.42 7.63 7.99
N ALA A 71 -4.48 8.75 8.72
CA ALA A 71 -4.06 10.05 8.19
C ALA A 71 -2.55 10.12 7.89
N ASP A 72 -1.72 9.48 8.70
CA ASP A 72 -0.27 9.39 8.46
C ASP A 72 0.02 8.54 7.23
N LEU A 73 -0.72 7.43 7.04
CA LEU A 73 -0.63 6.61 5.82
C LEU A 73 -1.05 7.38 4.57
N HIS A 74 -2.12 8.17 4.67
CA HIS A 74 -2.58 9.00 3.56
C HIS A 74 -1.56 10.10 3.20
N ASP A 75 -0.99 10.79 4.19
CA ASP A 75 0.04 11.80 3.96
C ASP A 75 1.30 11.16 3.34
N LEU A 76 1.70 10.00 3.86
CA LEU A 76 2.83 9.24 3.33
C LEU A 76 2.58 8.82 1.88
N ALA A 77 1.41 8.26 1.53
CA ALA A 77 1.10 7.91 0.15
C ALA A 77 1.21 9.13 -0.77
N ALA A 78 0.68 10.29 -0.33
CA ALA A 78 0.74 11.53 -1.09
C ALA A 78 2.18 12.06 -1.27
N GLU A 79 3.11 11.82 -0.33
CA GLU A 79 4.54 12.15 -0.51
C GLU A 79 5.15 11.41 -1.72
N PHE A 80 4.61 10.24 -2.07
CA PHE A 80 5.07 9.38 -3.17
C PHE A 80 4.21 9.50 -4.44
N ASP A 81 3.45 10.59 -4.58
CA ASP A 81 2.48 10.79 -5.68
C ASP A 81 1.39 9.70 -5.73
N GLY A 82 1.15 9.06 -4.58
CA GLY A 82 0.20 7.99 -4.39
C GLY A 82 -1.05 8.39 -3.59
N TRP A 83 -1.91 7.41 -3.31
CA TRP A 83 -3.07 7.58 -2.45
C TRP A 83 -3.33 6.33 -1.61
N LEU A 84 -4.09 6.50 -0.52
CA LEU A 84 -4.53 5.41 0.34
C LEU A 84 -5.92 4.94 -0.09
N GLU A 85 -6.08 3.63 -0.23
CA GLU A 85 -7.36 2.96 -0.42
C GLU A 85 -7.75 2.13 0.82
N ASP A 86 -9.06 2.10 1.06
CA ASP A 86 -9.75 1.38 2.13
C ASP A 86 -10.54 0.22 1.50
N PHE A 87 -10.30 -1.02 1.94
CA PHE A 87 -10.88 -2.25 1.38
C PHE A 87 -11.51 -3.15 2.45
#